data_AF-B6XTP6-F1
#
_entry.id   AF-B6XTP6-F1
#
_cell.length_a   1.000
_cell.length_b   1.000
_cell.length_c   1.000
_cell.angle_alpha   90.00
_cell.angle_beta   90.00
_cell.angle_gamma   90.00
#
_symmetry.space_group_name_H-M   'P 1'
#
loop_
_entity.id
_entity.type
_entity.pdbx_description
1 polymer ?
#
loop_
_entity_poly.entity_id
_entity_poly.type
_entity_poly.pdbx_seq_one_letter_code
_entity_poly.pdbx_strand_id
1 'polypeptide(L)'
;MLRQRQNVFYHDYTVNVCAGAEAGIGLDALGPVRRSMADPLESKTITLSCGKLTTGVTVKPWTGILMLRNLKSPETYFQAAFRVQSPWTIDNPDGLHPNETLILKRECYVFDFAPTRALRQIADYSCSLHPDETISPEQSVGEFIHFLPVLAYDGSSMKRVNATDVLDWAASGTSATLLAKRWESALLVNVDDLTLRKLMNNQRAMDALMSIEGFRSLNDDLEKIINKSDHLKEMKSKDEKPTREEKKEMNAEEKETKSLRKQVQEKLIKFATRIPIFMYLTDYREQTLRDVITKLERNCSRRSPA
;
A
#
# COMPACT_ATOMS: atom_id res chain seq x y z
N MET A 1 19.99 -2.61 31.88
CA MET A 1 20.15 -3.86 31.11
C MET A 1 21.49 -3.89 30.36
N LEU A 2 21.79 -2.95 29.45
CA LEU A 2 23.08 -2.94 28.70
C LEU A 2 24.34 -2.85 29.58
N ARG A 3 24.28 -2.11 30.71
CA ARG A 3 25.38 -1.99 31.67
C ARG A 3 25.50 -3.16 32.67
N GLN A 4 24.71 -4.21 32.53
CA GLN A 4 24.82 -5.37 33.42
C GLN A 4 26.16 -6.09 33.18
N ARG A 5 26.69 -6.75 34.22
CA ARG A 5 28.05 -7.33 34.20
C ARG A 5 28.27 -8.35 33.08
N GLN A 6 27.26 -9.13 32.75
CA GLN A 6 27.32 -10.15 31.68
C GLN A 6 27.36 -9.56 30.26
N ASN A 7 26.97 -8.28 30.09
CA ASN A 7 26.82 -7.63 28.79
C ASN A 7 28.09 -6.88 28.37
N VAL A 8 29.26 -7.50 28.54
CA VAL A 8 30.59 -6.88 28.35
C VAL A 8 30.75 -6.26 26.97
N PHE A 9 30.20 -6.90 25.93
CA PHE A 9 30.23 -6.40 24.55
C PHE A 9 29.63 -5.00 24.38
N TYR A 10 28.70 -4.58 25.24
CA TYR A 10 28.04 -3.28 25.12
C TYR A 10 28.69 -2.19 25.97
N HIS A 11 29.72 -2.52 26.76
CA HIS A 11 30.34 -1.57 27.70
C HIS A 11 31.23 -0.55 27.02
N ASP A 12 31.73 -0.85 25.82
CA ASP A 12 32.49 0.06 24.95
C ASP A 12 31.58 0.96 24.08
N TYR A 13 30.25 0.77 24.13
CA TYR A 13 29.30 1.61 23.41
C TYR A 13 28.83 2.82 24.23
N THR A 14 28.86 4.00 23.61
CA THR A 14 28.17 5.18 24.14
C THR A 14 26.68 5.10 23.79
N VAL A 15 25.83 5.04 24.82
CA VAL A 15 24.37 4.98 24.65
C VAL A 15 23.76 6.38 24.72
N ASN A 16 23.22 6.85 23.59
CA ASN A 16 22.47 8.10 23.50
C ASN A 16 20.97 7.83 23.65
N VAL A 17 20.33 8.48 24.62
CA VAL A 17 18.88 8.39 24.82
C VAL A 17 18.22 9.63 24.22
N CYS A 18 17.80 9.52 22.96
CA CYS A 18 17.06 10.54 22.22
C CYS A 18 15.55 10.24 22.28
N ALA A 19 15.06 10.03 23.50
CA ALA A 19 13.67 9.71 23.82
C ALA A 19 13.20 10.54 25.02
N GLY A 20 11.88 10.74 25.15
CA GLY A 20 11.29 11.54 26.22
C GLY A 20 11.09 13.03 25.85
N ALA A 21 10.58 13.80 26.81
CA ALA A 21 10.26 15.22 26.63
C ALA A 21 11.51 16.11 26.53
N GLU A 22 12.57 15.76 27.25
CA GLU A 22 13.82 16.54 27.36
C GLU A 22 14.75 16.40 26.16
N ALA A 23 14.55 15.37 25.32
CA ALA A 23 15.45 15.06 24.21
C ALA A 23 15.32 15.99 22.98
N GLY A 24 14.39 16.95 22.97
CA GLY A 24 14.09 17.76 21.77
C GLY A 24 13.47 16.94 20.62
N ILE A 25 13.31 17.55 19.44
CA ILE A 25 12.82 16.87 18.21
C ILE A 25 13.76 17.22 17.06
N GLY A 26 14.11 16.24 16.22
CA GLY A 26 14.90 16.48 15.01
C GLY A 26 16.32 16.95 15.32
N LEU A 27 16.68 18.13 14.79
CA LEU A 27 18.03 18.71 14.94
C LEU A 27 18.40 18.96 16.42
N ASP A 28 17.44 19.31 17.26
CA ASP A 28 17.67 19.56 18.68
C ASP A 28 18.07 18.28 19.42
N ALA A 29 17.55 17.13 18.98
CA ALA A 29 17.88 15.81 19.52
C ALA A 29 19.23 15.25 19.00
N LEU A 30 19.82 15.90 17.99
CA LEU A 30 20.97 15.38 17.25
C LEU A 30 22.32 15.75 17.87
N GLY A 31 22.37 16.83 18.66
CA GLY A 31 23.60 17.32 19.29
C GLY A 31 24.37 16.24 20.08
N PRO A 32 23.73 15.53 21.03
CA PRO A 32 24.39 14.47 21.80
C PRO A 32 24.89 13.30 20.93
N VAL A 33 24.12 12.95 19.90
CA VAL A 33 24.47 11.89 18.94
C VAL A 33 25.72 12.26 18.15
N ARG A 34 25.81 13.48 17.63
CA ARG A 34 27.01 13.94 16.90
C ARG A 34 28.24 14.00 17.79
N ARG A 35 28.10 14.48 19.03
CA ARG A 35 29.23 14.58 19.98
C ARG A 35 29.80 13.21 20.36
N SER A 36 28.95 12.21 20.54
CA SER A 36 29.38 10.83 20.84
C SER A 36 29.95 10.09 19.64
N MET A 37 29.79 10.63 18.42
CA MET A 37 30.39 10.14 17.18
C MET A 37 31.35 11.18 16.59
N ALA A 38 32.18 11.82 17.43
CA ALA A 38 33.15 12.82 16.98
C ALA A 38 34.10 12.25 15.91
N ASP A 39 34.50 10.99 16.06
CA ASP A 39 35.11 10.18 15.01
C ASP A 39 34.25 8.93 14.76
N PRO A 40 33.38 8.91 13.75
CA PRO A 40 32.48 7.78 13.53
C PRO A 40 33.17 6.48 13.09
N LEU A 41 34.45 6.49 12.68
CA LEU A 41 35.19 5.28 12.36
C LEU A 41 35.66 4.55 13.63
N GLU A 42 36.03 5.31 14.66
CA GLU A 42 36.56 4.78 15.92
C GLU A 42 35.50 4.74 17.05
N SER A 43 34.39 5.45 16.89
CA SER A 43 33.34 5.55 17.90
C SER A 43 32.31 4.42 17.80
N LYS A 44 32.00 3.81 18.95
CA LYS A 44 30.90 2.84 19.08
C LYS A 44 29.71 3.50 19.79
N THR A 45 28.58 3.63 19.11
CA THR A 45 27.39 4.27 19.69
C THR A 45 26.11 3.47 19.48
N ILE A 46 25.19 3.58 20.44
CA ILE A 46 23.82 3.08 20.33
C ILE A 46 22.90 4.26 20.58
N THR A 47 22.04 4.58 19.63
CA THR A 47 21.06 5.66 19.79
C THR A 47 19.66 5.07 19.94
N LEU A 48 19.01 5.36 21.06
CA LEU A 48 17.63 4.95 21.34
C LEU A 48 16.70 6.13 21.08
N SER A 49 15.74 5.98 20.17
CA SER A 49 14.78 7.03 19.85
C SER A 49 13.35 6.51 19.73
N CYS A 50 12.40 7.31 20.21
CA CYS A 50 10.96 7.04 20.09
C CYS A 50 10.28 8.04 19.13
N GLY A 51 10.77 8.13 17.90
CA GLY A 51 10.22 9.03 16.88
C GLY A 51 10.79 10.45 16.88
N LYS A 52 11.81 10.73 17.70
CA LYS A 52 12.45 12.05 17.77
C LYS A 52 13.46 12.28 16.65
N LEU A 53 14.02 11.20 16.10
CA LEU A 53 14.97 11.22 14.99
C LEU A 53 14.39 10.66 13.69
N THR A 54 13.08 10.42 13.64
CA THR A 54 12.39 9.83 12.47
C THR A 54 11.89 10.87 11.47
N THR A 55 12.05 12.17 11.72
CA THR A 55 11.65 13.26 10.81
C THR A 55 12.79 14.27 10.60
N GLY A 56 13.12 14.58 9.35
CA GLY A 56 14.05 15.66 8.98
C GLY A 56 15.53 15.47 9.36
N VAL A 57 15.95 14.27 9.77
CA VAL A 57 17.33 14.01 10.20
C VAL A 57 17.85 12.72 9.58
N THR A 58 19.05 12.80 9.01
CA THR A 58 19.83 11.67 8.47
C THR A 58 21.20 11.66 9.12
N VAL A 59 21.60 10.51 9.67
CA VAL A 59 22.90 10.29 10.29
C VAL A 59 23.66 9.28 9.45
N LYS A 60 24.42 9.78 8.47
CA LYS A 60 25.10 8.96 7.46
C LYS A 60 25.98 7.84 8.06
N PRO A 61 26.73 8.04 9.16
CA PRO A 61 27.59 6.98 9.70
C PRO A 61 26.84 5.76 10.28
N TRP A 62 25.54 5.85 10.57
CA TRP A 62 24.82 4.69 11.10
C TRP A 62 24.78 3.54 10.09
N THR A 63 25.18 2.35 10.56
CA THR A 63 25.28 1.13 9.76
C THR A 63 24.07 0.22 9.90
N GLY A 64 23.18 0.47 10.86
CA GLY A 64 21.95 -0.31 10.97
C GLY A 64 20.92 0.29 11.91
N ILE A 65 19.71 -0.26 11.82
CA ILE A 65 18.55 0.15 12.62
C ILE A 65 17.82 -1.08 13.15
N LEU A 66 17.37 -1.01 14.41
CA LEU A 66 16.54 -2.02 15.03
C LEU A 66 15.10 -1.49 15.14
N MET A 67 14.17 -2.13 14.43
CA MET A 67 12.75 -1.79 14.42
C MET A 67 12.04 -2.43 15.63
N LEU A 68 12.15 -1.79 16.78
CA LEU A 68 11.63 -2.31 18.06
C LEU A 68 10.17 -1.90 18.35
N ARG A 69 9.61 -0.95 17.59
CA ARG A 69 8.23 -0.48 17.78
C ARG A 69 7.34 -0.90 16.62
N ASN A 70 6.03 -1.01 16.90
CA ASN A 70 5.05 -1.18 15.84
C ASN A 70 4.87 0.15 15.08
N LEU A 71 5.46 0.25 13.89
CA LEU A 71 5.23 1.34 12.95
C LEU A 71 3.97 0.99 12.15
N LYS A 72 2.95 1.86 12.23
CA LYS A 72 1.62 1.57 11.68
C LYS A 72 1.50 1.83 10.19
N SER A 73 2.30 2.76 9.64
CA SER A 73 2.27 3.08 8.20
C SER A 73 3.57 2.61 7.51
N PRO A 74 3.46 2.08 6.27
CA PRO A 74 4.64 1.67 5.51
C PRO A 74 5.59 2.83 5.21
N GLU A 75 5.06 4.03 5.01
CA GLU A 75 5.87 5.23 4.74
C GLU A 75 6.77 5.56 5.91
N THR A 76 6.26 5.50 7.14
CA THR A 76 7.07 5.77 8.33
C THR A 76 8.16 4.71 8.51
N TYR A 77 7.85 3.44 8.20
CA TYR A 77 8.79 2.34 8.26
C TYR A 77 9.94 2.52 7.28
N PHE A 78 9.61 2.71 6.00
CA PHE A 78 10.61 2.83 4.95
C PHE A 78 11.36 4.16 4.98
N GLN A 79 10.73 5.27 5.42
CA GLN A 79 11.46 6.51 5.66
C GLN A 79 12.57 6.34 6.71
N ALA A 80 12.32 5.58 7.77
CA ALA A 80 13.36 5.30 8.77
C ALA A 80 14.46 4.37 8.22
N ALA A 81 14.06 3.32 7.48
CA ALA A 81 15.00 2.39 6.85
C ALA A 81 15.90 3.08 5.80
N PHE A 82 15.33 3.86 4.88
CA PHE A 82 16.09 4.52 3.81
C PHE A 82 17.02 5.63 4.32
N ARG A 83 16.70 6.25 5.45
CA ARG A 83 17.63 7.20 6.09
C ARG A 83 18.87 6.51 6.62
N VAL A 84 18.74 5.34 7.24
CA VAL A 84 19.91 4.59 7.69
C VAL A 84 20.66 3.99 6.49
N GLN A 85 19.99 3.72 5.38
CA GLN A 85 20.62 3.24 4.14
C GLN A 85 21.44 4.34 3.42
N SER A 86 21.14 5.62 3.65
CA SER A 86 21.80 6.75 2.96
C SER A 86 23.33 6.64 3.03
N PRO A 87 24.06 6.69 1.90
CA PRO A 87 25.48 6.39 1.88
C PRO A 87 26.28 7.40 2.71
N TRP A 88 27.34 6.92 3.34
CA TRP A 88 28.35 7.78 3.95
C TRP A 88 29.53 7.88 3.00
N THR A 89 29.78 9.10 2.52
CA THR A 89 30.75 9.37 1.47
C THR A 89 31.73 10.46 1.88
N ILE A 90 32.94 10.39 1.31
CA ILE A 90 33.94 11.45 1.30
C ILE A 90 34.14 11.86 -0.15
N ASP A 91 33.96 13.15 -0.44
CA ASP A 91 34.23 13.71 -1.76
C ASP A 91 35.70 14.18 -1.81
N ASN A 92 36.36 13.95 -2.94
CA ASN A 92 37.78 14.25 -3.18
C ASN A 92 38.69 13.72 -2.04
N PRO A 93 38.70 12.39 -1.80
CA PRO A 93 39.36 11.80 -0.62
C PRO A 93 40.87 12.03 -0.59
N ASP A 94 41.52 12.18 -1.74
CA ASP A 94 42.97 12.40 -1.86
C ASP A 94 43.36 13.87 -2.13
N GLY A 95 42.36 14.75 -2.31
CA GLY A 95 42.55 16.15 -2.65
C GLY A 95 42.91 16.42 -4.11
N LEU A 96 43.13 15.38 -4.93
CA LEU A 96 43.64 15.46 -6.30
C LEU A 96 42.56 15.20 -7.35
N HIS A 97 41.54 14.42 -7.01
CA HIS A 97 40.47 14.02 -7.92
C HIS A 97 39.13 14.62 -7.45
N PRO A 98 38.78 15.85 -7.87
CA PRO A 98 37.61 16.57 -7.37
C PRO A 98 36.26 15.90 -7.70
N ASN A 99 36.25 14.98 -8.66
CA ASN A 99 35.06 14.22 -9.06
C ASN A 99 35.00 12.82 -8.44
N GLU A 100 35.99 12.43 -7.64
CA GLU A 100 36.02 11.12 -6.98
C GLU A 100 35.26 11.17 -5.66
N THR A 101 34.39 10.19 -5.44
CA THR A 101 33.66 10.01 -4.19
C THR A 101 33.98 8.63 -3.62
N LEU A 102 34.55 8.61 -2.42
CA LEU A 102 34.78 7.38 -1.66
C LEU A 102 33.53 7.03 -0.83
N ILE A 103 32.99 5.84 -1.02
CA ILE A 103 31.87 5.31 -0.22
C ILE A 103 32.43 4.53 0.98
N LEU A 104 32.27 5.08 2.18
CA LEU A 104 32.68 4.46 3.45
C LEU A 104 31.67 3.41 3.92
N LYS A 105 30.37 3.71 3.79
CA LYS A 105 29.30 2.78 4.16
C LYS A 105 28.78 2.05 2.92
N ARG A 106 29.25 0.82 2.72
CA ARG A 106 28.84 -0.05 1.61
C ARG A 106 27.54 -0.80 1.89
N GLU A 107 27.34 -1.19 3.15
CA GLU A 107 26.20 -2.01 3.57
C GLU A 107 25.47 -1.35 4.74
N CYS A 108 24.18 -1.62 4.84
CA CYS A 108 23.35 -1.21 5.95
C CYS A 108 22.35 -2.31 6.30
N TYR A 109 22.12 -2.52 7.60
CA TYR A 109 21.26 -3.59 8.09
C TYR A 109 20.02 -3.03 8.78
N VAL A 110 18.85 -3.49 8.34
CA VAL A 110 17.55 -3.20 8.97
C VAL A 110 17.11 -4.48 9.67
N PHE A 111 17.07 -4.45 11.00
CA PHE A 111 16.63 -5.58 11.81
C PHE A 111 15.20 -5.36 12.27
N ASP A 112 14.31 -6.28 11.93
CA ASP A 112 12.94 -6.30 12.44
C ASP A 112 12.67 -7.66 13.13
N PHE A 113 12.12 -7.59 14.34
CA PHE A 113 11.86 -8.76 15.18
C PHE A 113 10.38 -9.24 15.09
N ALA A 114 9.57 -8.59 14.26
CA ALA A 114 8.19 -8.96 13.96
C ALA A 114 8.09 -9.29 12.46
N PRO A 115 8.42 -10.53 12.05
CA PRO A 115 8.53 -10.89 10.64
C PRO A 115 7.23 -10.63 9.86
N THR A 116 6.08 -11.02 10.41
CA THR A 116 4.76 -10.75 9.80
C THR A 116 4.50 -9.26 9.57
N ARG A 117 4.94 -8.39 10.49
CA ARG A 117 4.82 -6.94 10.32
C ARG A 117 5.73 -6.47 9.20
N ALA A 118 7.00 -6.82 9.23
CA ALA A 118 7.99 -6.37 8.25
C ALA A 118 7.59 -6.76 6.82
N LEU A 119 7.22 -8.02 6.61
CA LEU A 119 6.79 -8.54 5.31
C LEU A 119 5.50 -7.87 4.83
N ARG A 120 4.56 -7.58 5.74
CA ARG A 120 3.36 -6.81 5.41
C ARG A 120 3.68 -5.37 5.02
N GLN A 121 4.58 -4.68 5.73
CA GLN A 121 4.99 -3.33 5.34
C GLN A 121 5.61 -3.34 3.94
N ILE A 122 6.44 -4.35 3.63
CA ILE A 122 7.02 -4.54 2.30
C ILE A 122 5.93 -4.68 1.24
N ALA A 123 4.97 -5.60 1.43
CA ALA A 123 3.89 -5.84 0.48
C ALA A 123 2.99 -4.60 0.28
N ASP A 124 2.58 -3.96 1.37
CA ASP A 124 1.71 -2.78 1.33
C ASP A 124 2.43 -1.60 0.64
N TYR A 125 3.72 -1.38 0.94
CA TYR A 125 4.50 -0.31 0.32
C TYR A 125 4.78 -0.58 -1.16
N SER A 126 5.20 -1.79 -1.53
CA SER A 126 5.54 -2.12 -2.91
C SER A 126 4.33 -1.94 -3.84
N CYS A 127 3.15 -2.44 -3.42
CA CYS A 127 1.93 -2.29 -4.19
C CYS A 127 1.52 -0.82 -4.33
N SER A 128 1.81 0.02 -3.32
CA SER A 128 1.50 1.45 -3.36
C SER A 128 2.41 2.25 -4.33
N LEU A 129 3.58 1.70 -4.71
CA LEU A 129 4.47 2.32 -5.70
C LEU A 129 3.93 2.21 -7.13
N HIS A 130 3.06 1.25 -7.40
CA HIS A 130 2.46 1.00 -8.71
C HIS A 130 0.94 1.13 -8.63
N PRO A 131 0.40 2.37 -8.69
CA PRO A 131 -1.04 2.61 -8.62
C PRO A 131 -1.78 2.12 -9.87
N ASP A 132 -1.06 1.92 -10.98
CA ASP A 132 -1.62 1.35 -12.19
C ASP A 132 -1.68 -0.18 -12.06
N GLU A 133 -2.88 -0.78 -12.17
CA GLU A 133 -3.15 -2.24 -12.09
C GLU A 133 -2.55 -3.06 -13.25
N THR A 134 -1.48 -2.57 -13.88
CA THR A 134 -0.77 -3.24 -14.98
C THR A 134 0.27 -4.24 -14.48
N ILE A 135 0.76 -4.07 -13.24
CA ILE A 135 1.79 -4.91 -12.64
C ILE A 135 1.14 -5.75 -11.53
N SER A 136 1.43 -7.05 -11.51
CA SER A 136 0.90 -7.93 -10.46
C SER A 136 1.55 -7.63 -9.09
N PRO A 137 0.86 -7.94 -7.98
CA PRO A 137 1.46 -7.82 -6.64
C PRO A 137 2.77 -8.59 -6.49
N GLU A 138 2.89 -9.77 -7.12
CA GLU A 138 4.10 -10.59 -7.06
C GLU A 138 5.27 -9.93 -7.79
N GLN A 139 5.02 -9.33 -8.96
CA GLN A 139 6.03 -8.57 -9.69
C GLN A 139 6.46 -7.31 -8.92
N SER A 140 5.49 -6.56 -8.39
CA SER A 140 5.74 -5.36 -7.59
C SER A 140 6.59 -5.66 -6.35
N VAL A 141 6.24 -6.70 -5.59
CA VAL A 141 7.04 -7.17 -4.45
C VAL A 141 8.40 -7.67 -4.92
N GLY A 142 8.45 -8.41 -6.02
CA GLY A 142 9.68 -8.97 -6.60
C GLY A 142 10.71 -7.90 -6.98
N GLU A 143 10.28 -6.84 -7.65
CA GLU A 143 11.13 -5.68 -7.95
C GLU A 143 11.63 -5.03 -6.66
N PHE A 144 10.74 -4.82 -5.69
CA PHE A 144 11.08 -4.17 -4.44
C PHE A 144 12.15 -4.96 -3.63
N ILE A 145 11.97 -6.27 -3.45
CA ILE A 145 12.92 -7.11 -2.70
C ILE A 145 14.21 -7.40 -3.49
N HIS A 146 14.24 -7.09 -4.79
CA HIS A 146 15.48 -7.08 -5.56
C HIS A 146 16.38 -5.92 -5.10
N PHE A 147 15.81 -4.72 -4.92
CA PHE A 147 16.52 -3.54 -4.40
C PHE A 147 16.81 -3.61 -2.90
N LEU A 148 15.92 -4.27 -2.14
CA LEU A 148 16.06 -4.46 -0.70
C LEU A 148 16.01 -5.96 -0.35
N PRO A 149 17.13 -6.70 -0.46
CA PRO A 149 17.15 -8.12 -0.14
C PRO A 149 16.70 -8.38 1.30
N VAL A 150 15.67 -9.21 1.46
CA VAL A 150 15.12 -9.58 2.76
C VAL A 150 15.61 -10.97 3.14
N LEU A 151 16.19 -11.08 4.32
CA LEU A 151 16.57 -12.35 4.93
C LEU A 151 15.65 -12.62 6.12
N ALA A 152 15.03 -13.79 6.16
CA ALA A 152 14.21 -14.25 7.27
C ALA A 152 14.90 -15.40 8.00
N TYR A 153 14.84 -15.38 9.32
CA TYR A 153 15.26 -16.48 10.17
C TYR A 153 14.07 -17.39 10.46
N ASP A 154 14.14 -18.67 10.11
CA ASP A 154 13.07 -19.64 10.33
C ASP A 154 13.22 -20.44 11.64
N GLY A 155 14.15 -20.06 12.51
CA GLY A 155 14.51 -20.81 13.72
C GLY A 155 15.67 -21.79 13.53
N SER A 156 16.07 -22.06 12.28
CA SER A 156 17.21 -22.93 11.96
C SER A 156 18.27 -22.22 11.13
N SER A 157 17.86 -21.45 10.12
CA SER A 157 18.76 -20.84 9.15
C SER A 157 18.21 -19.49 8.66
N MET A 158 19.11 -18.64 8.20
CA MET A 158 18.77 -17.42 7.48
C MET A 158 18.53 -17.76 6.01
N LYS A 159 17.32 -17.48 5.50
CA LYS A 159 16.95 -17.69 4.10
C LYS A 159 16.51 -16.39 3.46
N ARG A 160 16.87 -16.22 2.19
CA ARG A 160 16.34 -15.10 1.39
C ARG A 160 14.88 -15.35 1.07
N VAL A 161 14.05 -14.37 1.35
CA VAL A 161 12.61 -14.41 1.10
C VAL A 161 12.35 -14.09 -0.37
N ASN A 162 11.46 -14.85 -1.02
CA ASN A 162 10.99 -14.56 -2.38
C ASN A 162 9.65 -13.80 -2.36
N ALA A 163 9.21 -13.28 -3.51
CA ALA A 163 8.00 -12.46 -3.58
C ALA A 163 6.73 -13.23 -3.15
N THR A 164 6.64 -14.50 -3.51
CA THR A 164 5.56 -15.40 -3.11
C THR A 164 5.52 -15.54 -1.59
N ASP A 165 6.66 -15.79 -0.95
CA ASP A 165 6.77 -15.90 0.51
C ASP A 165 6.29 -14.60 1.19
N VAL A 166 6.74 -13.43 0.70
CA VAL A 166 6.31 -12.13 1.28
C VAL A 166 4.79 -11.99 1.22
N LEU A 167 4.19 -12.30 0.07
CA LEU A 167 2.75 -12.20 -0.14
C LEU A 167 1.97 -13.20 0.71
N ASP A 168 2.42 -14.45 0.76
CA ASP A 168 1.81 -15.51 1.58
C ASP A 168 1.84 -15.12 3.07
N TRP A 169 2.94 -14.54 3.54
CA TRP A 169 3.06 -14.05 4.91
C TRP A 169 2.24 -12.80 5.20
N ALA A 170 2.14 -11.88 4.24
CA ALA A 170 1.26 -10.72 4.36
C ALA A 170 -0.22 -11.15 4.40
N ALA A 171 -0.56 -12.20 3.65
CA ALA A 171 -1.89 -12.79 3.58
C ALA A 171 -2.21 -13.74 4.74
N SER A 172 -1.22 -14.40 5.37
CA SER A 172 -1.42 -15.42 6.41
C SER A 172 -2.02 -14.92 7.73
N GLY A 173 -2.18 -13.60 7.88
CA GLY A 173 -2.99 -12.99 8.95
C GLY A 173 -4.39 -12.53 8.53
N THR A 174 -4.74 -12.67 7.24
CA THR A 174 -6.02 -12.26 6.68
C THR A 174 -6.93 -13.47 6.61
N SER A 175 -7.80 -13.63 7.61
CA SER A 175 -8.84 -14.66 7.59
C SER A 175 -9.63 -14.62 6.28
N ALA A 176 -10.10 -15.78 5.79
CA ALA A 176 -11.02 -15.86 4.65
C ALA A 176 -12.21 -14.90 4.81
N THR A 177 -12.64 -14.62 6.04
CA THR A 177 -13.67 -13.64 6.37
C THR A 177 -13.27 -12.19 6.05
N LEU A 178 -12.00 -11.82 6.25
CA LEU A 178 -11.49 -10.48 5.93
C LEU A 178 -11.27 -10.30 4.43
N LEU A 179 -10.87 -11.36 3.72
CA LEU A 179 -10.81 -11.39 2.26
C LEU A 179 -12.21 -11.22 1.65
N ALA A 180 -13.20 -11.99 2.13
CA ALA A 180 -14.60 -11.84 1.72
C ALA A 180 -15.11 -10.41 1.97
N LYS A 181 -14.87 -9.84 3.16
CA LYS A 181 -15.21 -8.43 3.47
C LYS A 181 -14.54 -7.41 2.55
N ARG A 182 -13.31 -7.68 2.08
CA ARG A 182 -12.63 -6.81 1.11
C ARG A 182 -13.35 -6.82 -0.23
N TRP A 183 -13.72 -8.00 -0.74
CA TRP A 183 -14.49 -8.16 -1.99
C TRP A 183 -15.92 -7.61 -1.89
N GLU A 184 -16.51 -7.61 -0.70
CA GLU A 184 -17.82 -6.99 -0.43
C GLU A 184 -17.74 -5.46 -0.23
N SER A 185 -16.54 -4.88 -0.20
CA SER A 185 -16.35 -3.48 0.12
C SER A 185 -16.89 -2.56 -0.97
N ALA A 186 -17.66 -1.55 -0.54
CA ALA A 186 -18.12 -0.45 -1.38
C ALA A 186 -16.98 0.33 -2.07
N LEU A 187 -15.73 0.23 -1.59
CA LEU A 187 -14.57 0.85 -2.23
C LEU A 187 -14.16 0.18 -3.54
N LEU A 188 -14.40 -1.13 -3.70
CA LEU A 188 -14.12 -1.83 -4.97
C LEU A 188 -15.16 -1.51 -6.05
N VAL A 189 -16.36 -1.10 -5.63
CA VAL A 189 -17.48 -0.80 -6.51
C VAL A 189 -17.89 0.66 -6.31
N ASN A 190 -17.20 1.56 -7.01
CA ASN A 190 -17.60 2.96 -7.08
C ASN A 190 -18.62 3.15 -8.23
N VAL A 191 -19.78 3.70 -7.90
CA VAL A 191 -20.91 3.93 -8.83
C VAL A 191 -21.15 5.43 -8.94
N ASP A 192 -20.27 6.11 -9.66
CA ASP A 192 -20.37 7.55 -9.96
C ASP A 192 -20.84 7.80 -11.41
N ASP A 193 -21.29 9.02 -11.71
CA ASP A 193 -21.82 9.33 -13.06
C ASP A 193 -20.78 9.07 -14.16
N LEU A 194 -19.49 9.28 -13.88
CA LEU A 194 -18.43 9.10 -14.87
C LEU A 194 -18.23 7.62 -15.21
N THR A 195 -18.18 6.76 -14.20
CA THR A 195 -18.07 5.30 -14.35
C THR A 195 -19.31 4.73 -15.03
N LEU A 196 -20.51 5.19 -14.66
CA LEU A 196 -21.75 4.76 -15.31
C LEU A 196 -21.80 5.15 -16.79
N ARG A 197 -21.40 6.38 -17.14
CA ARG A 197 -21.31 6.81 -18.55
C ARG A 197 -20.29 6.00 -19.34
N LYS A 198 -19.12 5.71 -18.77
CA LYS A 198 -18.11 4.86 -19.40
C LYS A 198 -18.62 3.44 -19.65
N LEU A 199 -19.40 2.91 -18.72
CA LEU A 199 -20.01 1.58 -18.84
C LEU A 199 -21.05 1.55 -19.97
N MET A 200 -21.97 2.51 -19.99
CA MET A 200 -23.01 2.61 -21.03
C MET A 200 -22.44 2.85 -22.43
N ASN A 201 -21.34 3.60 -22.54
CA ASN A 201 -20.66 3.84 -23.81
C ASN A 201 -19.85 2.62 -24.31
N ASN A 202 -19.78 1.54 -23.54
CA ASN A 202 -19.10 0.31 -23.92
C ASN A 202 -20.12 -0.80 -24.23
N GLN A 203 -20.48 -0.93 -25.49
CA GLN A 203 -21.48 -1.90 -25.95
C GLN A 203 -21.15 -3.33 -25.51
N ARG A 204 -19.89 -3.75 -25.61
CA ARG A 204 -19.47 -5.10 -25.20
C ARG A 204 -19.68 -5.34 -23.71
N ALA A 205 -19.37 -4.36 -22.88
CA ALA A 205 -19.57 -4.47 -21.43
C ALA A 205 -21.06 -4.54 -21.08
N MET A 206 -21.89 -3.76 -21.77
CA MET A 206 -23.35 -3.80 -21.60
C MET A 206 -23.95 -5.13 -22.04
N ASP A 207 -23.56 -5.65 -23.20
CA ASP A 207 -24.05 -6.95 -23.70
C ASP A 207 -23.69 -8.08 -22.71
N ALA A 208 -22.47 -8.05 -22.17
CA ALA A 208 -22.02 -9.01 -21.16
C ALA A 208 -22.82 -8.91 -19.86
N LEU A 209 -23.09 -7.70 -19.37
CA LEU A 209 -23.92 -7.52 -18.16
C LEU A 209 -25.35 -7.99 -18.40
N MET A 210 -25.95 -7.68 -19.56
CA MET A 210 -27.31 -8.09 -19.91
C MET A 210 -27.47 -9.61 -20.06
N SER A 211 -26.38 -10.33 -20.34
CA SER A 211 -26.37 -11.80 -20.34
C SER A 211 -26.63 -12.39 -18.95
N ILE A 212 -26.39 -11.63 -17.88
CA ILE A 212 -26.58 -12.05 -16.50
C ILE A 212 -28.00 -11.69 -16.05
N GLU A 213 -28.77 -12.68 -15.62
CA GLU A 213 -30.19 -12.54 -15.25
C GLU A 213 -30.46 -11.38 -14.28
N GLY A 214 -29.60 -11.20 -13.26
CA GLY A 214 -29.74 -10.13 -12.26
C GLY A 214 -29.42 -8.71 -12.75
N PHE A 215 -28.88 -8.57 -13.96
CA PHE A 215 -28.46 -7.30 -14.56
C PHE A 215 -29.27 -6.92 -15.81
N ARG A 216 -30.29 -7.70 -16.19
CA ARG A 216 -31.15 -7.40 -17.36
C ARG A 216 -31.93 -6.09 -17.24
N SER A 217 -32.24 -5.63 -16.04
CA SER A 217 -32.85 -4.30 -15.82
C SER A 217 -31.82 -3.18 -15.63
N LEU A 218 -30.53 -3.51 -15.64
CA LEU A 218 -29.49 -2.57 -15.25
C LEU A 218 -29.41 -1.40 -16.21
N ASN A 219 -29.58 -1.63 -17.52
CA ASN A 219 -29.51 -0.53 -18.49
C ASN A 219 -30.56 0.55 -18.20
N ASP A 220 -31.81 0.14 -17.98
CA ASP A 220 -32.91 1.05 -17.64
C ASP A 220 -32.64 1.78 -16.30
N ASP A 221 -32.06 1.07 -15.32
CA ASP A 221 -31.69 1.65 -14.02
C ASP A 221 -30.58 2.71 -14.19
N LEU A 222 -29.58 2.45 -15.04
CA LEU A 222 -28.46 3.36 -15.33
C LEU A 222 -28.92 4.60 -16.10
N GLU A 223 -29.73 4.43 -17.14
CA GLU A 223 -30.32 5.52 -17.91
C GLU A 223 -31.15 6.44 -17.02
N LYS A 224 -31.98 5.87 -16.14
CA LYS A 224 -32.76 6.64 -15.16
C LYS A 224 -31.86 7.43 -14.19
N ILE A 225 -30.78 6.82 -13.69
CA ILE A 225 -29.83 7.51 -12.79
C ILE A 225 -29.19 8.70 -13.50
N ILE A 226 -28.70 8.52 -14.73
CA ILE A 226 -28.02 9.59 -15.48
C ILE A 226 -29.00 10.71 -15.83
N ASN A 227 -30.17 10.38 -16.37
CA ASN A 227 -31.18 11.37 -16.76
C ASN A 227 -31.64 12.21 -15.56
N LYS A 228 -31.90 11.58 -14.41
CA LYS A 228 -32.27 12.30 -13.17
C LYS A 228 -31.11 13.11 -12.61
N SER A 229 -29.88 12.60 -12.70
CA SER A 229 -28.69 13.33 -12.22
C SER A 229 -28.41 14.57 -13.07
N ASP A 230 -28.65 14.52 -14.38
CA ASP A 230 -28.51 15.66 -15.27
C ASP A 230 -29.64 16.67 -15.06
N HIS A 231 -30.88 16.22 -14.91
CA HIS A 231 -32.03 17.08 -14.56
C HIS A 231 -31.81 17.85 -13.24
N LEU A 232 -31.30 17.16 -12.21
CA LEU A 232 -30.94 17.77 -10.93
C LEU A 232 -29.79 18.79 -11.06
N LYS A 233 -28.81 18.55 -11.94
CA LYS A 233 -27.73 19.53 -12.23
C LYS A 233 -28.28 20.76 -12.95
N GLU A 234 -29.15 20.57 -13.93
CA GLU A 234 -29.80 21.66 -14.65
C GLU A 234 -30.66 22.52 -13.73
N MET A 235 -31.51 21.90 -12.89
CA MET A 235 -32.31 22.64 -11.90
C MET A 235 -31.45 23.42 -10.91
N LYS A 236 -30.32 22.86 -10.45
CA LYS A 236 -29.40 23.52 -9.52
C LYS A 236 -28.54 24.62 -10.16
N SER A 237 -28.43 24.63 -11.50
CA SER A 237 -27.66 25.62 -12.25
C SER A 237 -28.44 26.89 -12.59
N LYS A 238 -29.76 26.89 -12.39
CA LYS A 238 -30.59 28.09 -12.54
C LYS A 238 -30.35 29.05 -11.37
N ASP A 239 -30.14 30.34 -11.67
CA ASP A 239 -29.92 31.40 -10.67
C ASP A 239 -31.16 31.73 -9.82
N GLU A 240 -32.32 31.18 -10.15
CA GLU A 240 -33.57 31.37 -9.40
C GLU A 240 -33.65 30.44 -8.18
N LYS A 241 -34.07 30.98 -7.03
CA LYS A 241 -34.30 30.16 -5.83
C LYS A 241 -35.48 29.21 -6.08
N PRO A 242 -35.29 27.89 -5.93
CA PRO A 242 -36.34 26.94 -6.23
C PRO A 242 -37.54 27.13 -5.29
N THR A 243 -38.73 27.06 -5.86
CA THR A 243 -40.01 27.11 -5.16
C THR A 243 -40.15 25.93 -4.19
N ARG A 244 -41.12 26.02 -3.28
CA ARG A 244 -41.37 24.97 -2.27
C ARG A 244 -41.76 23.62 -2.90
N GLU A 245 -42.36 23.64 -4.08
CA GLU A 245 -42.75 22.46 -4.85
C GLU A 245 -41.54 21.86 -5.57
N GLU A 246 -40.76 22.67 -6.29
CA GLU A 246 -39.49 22.25 -6.92
C GLU A 246 -38.51 21.66 -5.90
N LYS A 247 -38.42 22.24 -4.69
CA LYS A 247 -37.59 21.67 -3.60
C LYS A 247 -38.06 20.29 -3.13
N LYS A 248 -39.37 20.03 -3.14
CA LYS A 248 -39.91 18.72 -2.78
C LYS A 248 -39.62 17.71 -3.87
N GLU A 249 -39.76 18.11 -5.13
CA GLU A 249 -39.48 17.28 -6.31
C GLU A 249 -37.99 16.94 -6.40
N MET A 250 -37.10 17.92 -6.26
CA MET A 250 -35.65 17.70 -6.20
C MET A 250 -35.25 16.73 -5.08
N ASN A 251 -35.85 16.86 -3.89
CA ASN A 251 -35.58 15.93 -2.79
C ASN A 251 -36.08 14.51 -3.06
N ALA A 252 -37.21 14.36 -3.76
CA ALA A 252 -37.73 13.07 -4.16
C ALA A 252 -36.84 12.42 -5.22
N GLU A 253 -36.44 13.16 -6.25
CA GLU A 253 -35.53 12.72 -7.30
C GLU A 253 -34.14 12.35 -6.75
N GLU A 254 -33.58 13.15 -5.84
CA GLU A 254 -32.31 12.83 -5.16
C GLU A 254 -32.39 11.53 -4.36
N LYS A 255 -33.49 11.33 -3.62
CA LYS A 255 -33.69 10.13 -2.81
C LYS A 255 -33.85 8.89 -3.69
N GLU A 256 -34.57 9.00 -4.79
CA GLU A 256 -34.75 7.92 -5.75
C GLU A 256 -33.45 7.58 -6.48
N THR A 257 -32.71 8.59 -6.94
CA THR A 257 -31.40 8.41 -7.58
C THR A 257 -30.41 7.73 -6.64
N LYS A 258 -30.39 8.13 -5.36
CA LYS A 258 -29.57 7.49 -4.31
C LYS A 258 -29.98 6.03 -4.07
N SER A 259 -31.29 5.74 -4.08
CA SER A 259 -31.81 4.38 -3.94
C SER A 259 -31.40 3.50 -5.11
N LEU A 260 -31.58 3.97 -6.34
CA LEU A 260 -31.19 3.25 -7.56
C LEU A 260 -29.67 3.00 -7.61
N ARG A 261 -28.84 4.01 -7.30
CA ARG A 261 -27.39 3.83 -7.19
C ARG A 261 -27.00 2.76 -6.18
N LYS A 262 -27.68 2.71 -5.03
CA LYS A 262 -27.46 1.67 -4.02
C LYS A 262 -27.82 0.27 -4.56
N GLN A 263 -28.92 0.14 -5.30
CA GLN A 263 -29.30 -1.15 -5.91
C GLN A 263 -28.28 -1.61 -6.96
N VAL A 264 -27.82 -0.70 -7.82
CA VAL A 264 -26.75 -0.97 -8.79
C VAL A 264 -25.48 -1.41 -8.08
N GLN A 265 -25.08 -0.70 -7.02
CA GLN A 265 -23.92 -1.03 -6.20
C GLN A 265 -24.06 -2.43 -5.57
N GLU A 266 -25.21 -2.76 -5.00
CA GLU A 266 -25.47 -4.09 -4.42
C GLU A 266 -25.40 -5.21 -5.47
N LYS A 267 -25.94 -4.98 -6.68
CA LYS A 267 -25.84 -5.94 -7.79
C LYS A 267 -24.38 -6.16 -8.20
N LEU A 268 -23.62 -5.08 -8.37
CA LEU A 268 -22.20 -5.13 -8.72
C LEU A 268 -21.33 -5.76 -7.62
N ILE A 269 -21.62 -5.51 -6.34
CA ILE A 269 -20.95 -6.19 -5.21
C ILE A 269 -21.25 -7.69 -5.27
N LYS A 270 -22.52 -8.09 -5.46
CA LYS A 270 -22.90 -9.51 -5.61
C LYS A 270 -22.15 -10.18 -6.77
N PHE A 271 -21.91 -9.46 -7.87
CA PHE A 271 -21.08 -9.95 -8.96
C PHE A 271 -19.60 -10.07 -8.52
N ALA A 272 -19.02 -9.04 -7.93
CA ALA A 272 -17.64 -9.03 -7.47
C ALA A 272 -17.33 -10.16 -6.47
N THR A 273 -18.26 -10.47 -5.55
CA THR A 273 -18.10 -11.60 -4.61
C THR A 273 -18.03 -12.98 -5.27
N ARG A 274 -18.48 -13.12 -6.53
CA ARG A 274 -18.38 -14.38 -7.29
C ARG A 274 -17.04 -14.54 -8.01
N ILE A 275 -16.29 -13.46 -8.20
CA ILE A 275 -14.99 -13.49 -8.89
C ILE A 275 -13.98 -14.40 -8.15
N PRO A 276 -13.81 -14.32 -6.80
CA PRO A 276 -12.91 -15.23 -6.08
C PRO A 276 -13.31 -16.70 -6.19
N ILE A 277 -14.62 -16.99 -6.16
CA ILE A 277 -15.13 -18.36 -6.31
C ILE A 277 -14.78 -18.87 -7.71
N PHE A 278 -14.97 -18.03 -8.73
CA PHE A 278 -14.59 -18.36 -10.10
C PHE A 278 -13.08 -18.60 -10.24
N MET A 279 -12.24 -17.72 -9.68
CA MET A 279 -10.76 -17.88 -9.68
C MET A 279 -10.29 -19.17 -9.00
N TYR A 280 -11.08 -19.73 -8.07
CA TYR A 280 -10.76 -21.01 -7.43
C TYR A 280 -11.18 -22.22 -8.27
N LEU A 281 -12.10 -22.03 -9.21
CA LEU A 281 -12.65 -23.07 -10.08
C LEU A 281 -11.97 -23.10 -11.46
N THR A 282 -11.08 -22.14 -11.75
CA THR A 282 -10.26 -22.11 -12.96
C THR A 282 -8.93 -22.84 -12.72
N ASP A 283 -8.50 -23.63 -13.70
CA ASP A 283 -7.19 -24.30 -13.67
C ASP A 283 -6.01 -23.32 -13.93
N TYR A 284 -6.30 -22.03 -14.16
CA TYR A 284 -5.31 -20.99 -14.44
C TYR A 284 -5.10 -20.11 -13.21
N ARG A 285 -3.83 -19.90 -12.83
CA ARG A 285 -3.46 -18.88 -11.83
C ARG A 285 -3.61 -17.49 -12.45
N GLU A 286 -4.76 -16.84 -12.28
CA GLU A 286 -4.91 -15.43 -12.59
C GLU A 286 -4.30 -14.57 -11.46
N GLN A 287 -3.34 -13.69 -11.80
CA GLN A 287 -2.61 -12.91 -10.81
C GLN A 287 -3.17 -11.49 -10.62
N THR A 288 -3.98 -11.02 -11.57
CA THR A 288 -4.61 -9.70 -11.55
C THR A 288 -6.07 -9.77 -11.97
N LEU A 289 -6.88 -8.77 -11.58
CA LEU A 289 -8.27 -8.66 -12.06
C LEU A 289 -8.32 -8.53 -13.60
N ARG A 290 -7.33 -7.85 -14.17
CA ARG A 290 -7.17 -7.75 -15.63
C ARG A 290 -6.91 -9.10 -16.29
N ASP A 291 -6.14 -9.99 -15.67
CA ASP A 291 -5.94 -11.35 -16.18
C ASP A 291 -7.26 -12.11 -16.27
N VAL A 292 -8.09 -12.02 -15.22
CA VAL A 292 -9.42 -12.63 -15.20
C VAL A 292 -10.24 -12.11 -16.38
N ILE A 293 -10.28 -10.80 -16.59
CA ILE A 293 -11.10 -10.17 -17.63
C ILE A 293 -10.57 -10.50 -19.05
N THR A 294 -9.26 -10.44 -19.26
CA THR A 294 -8.66 -10.49 -20.62
C THR A 294 -8.31 -11.89 -21.10
N LYS A 295 -7.95 -12.83 -20.21
CA LYS A 295 -7.63 -14.21 -20.62
C LYS A 295 -8.88 -15.04 -20.90
N LEU A 296 -10.03 -14.66 -20.33
CA LEU A 296 -11.31 -15.31 -20.60
C LEU A 296 -11.78 -15.18 -22.06
N GLU A 297 -11.49 -14.06 -22.73
CA GLU A 297 -11.92 -13.83 -24.12
C GLU A 297 -11.37 -14.86 -25.13
N ARG A 298 -10.24 -15.51 -24.82
CA ARG A 298 -9.63 -16.51 -25.72
C ARG A 298 -10.29 -17.89 -25.69
N ASN A 299 -10.96 -18.27 -24.60
CA ASN A 299 -11.41 -19.66 -24.39
C ASN A 299 -12.95 -19.81 -24.30
N CYS A 300 -13.70 -18.73 -24.08
CA CYS A 300 -15.16 -18.81 -23.96
C CYS A 300 -15.87 -19.12 -25.30
N SER A 301 -15.21 -18.91 -26.44
CA SER A 301 -15.75 -19.21 -27.77
C SER A 301 -15.79 -20.72 -28.13
N ARG A 302 -15.45 -21.63 -27.19
CA ARG A 302 -15.41 -23.08 -27.44
C ARG A 302 -16.25 -23.96 -26.52
N ARG A 303 -17.06 -23.42 -25.61
CA ARG A 303 -17.95 -24.24 -24.77
C ARG A 303 -19.40 -23.86 -24.96
N SER A 304 -20.02 -24.47 -25.97
CA SER A 304 -21.47 -24.63 -26.03
C SER A 304 -21.86 -25.73 -25.04
N PRO A 305 -22.95 -25.58 -24.26
CA PRO A 305 -23.37 -26.59 -23.29
C PRO A 305 -23.93 -27.82 -24.02
N ALA A 306 -23.40 -29.00 -23.67
CA ALA A 306 -24.06 -30.28 -23.89
C ALA A 306 -24.76 -30.71 -22.59
#